data_AF-A0A540V691-F1
#
_entry.id   AF-A0A540V691-F1
#
_cell.length_a   1.000
_cell.length_b   1.000
_cell.length_c   1.000
_cell.angle_alpha   90.00
_cell.angle_beta   90.00
_cell.angle_gamma   90.00
#
_symmetry.space_group_name_H-M   'P 1'
#
loop_
_entity.id
_entity.type
_entity.pdbx_description
1 polymer ?
#
loop_
_entity_poly.entity_id
_entity_poly.type
_entity_poly.pdbx_seq_one_letter_code
_entity_poly.pdbx_strand_id
1 'polypeptide(L)'
;MQKLKFKKLFSKLFQELFDRGNLTIRQLAKKIAGARGHRIIFGTPEEIADQLEEWFHQNACDGYNLLFQYYPTLFEEFVDLVIPILQERGVFRKDYEGSTLREHLGLEKTPFRDYEKILNR
;
A
#
# COMPACT_ATOMS: atom_id res chain seq x y z
N MET A 1 -9.55 12.45 -24.22
CA MET A 1 -9.34 11.07 -24.73
C MET A 1 -8.90 10.04 -23.66
N GLN A 2 -8.32 10.42 -22.51
CA GLN A 2 -7.92 9.50 -21.43
C GLN A 2 -9.09 8.91 -20.61
N LYS A 3 -10.15 9.68 -20.32
CA LYS A 3 -11.32 9.22 -19.54
C LYS A 3 -12.02 7.98 -20.15
N LEU A 4 -11.99 7.84 -21.48
CA LEU A 4 -12.63 6.73 -22.19
C LEU A 4 -11.84 5.41 -22.08
N LYS A 5 -10.50 5.48 -21.97
CA LYS A 5 -9.66 4.29 -21.74
C LYS A 5 -9.82 3.75 -20.32
N PHE A 6 -10.00 4.63 -19.33
CA PHE A 6 -10.17 4.25 -17.92
C PHE A 6 -11.52 3.55 -17.65
N LYS A 7 -12.63 4.03 -18.25
CA LYS A 7 -13.94 3.37 -18.18
C LYS A 7 -13.91 1.93 -18.72
N LYS A 8 -13.15 1.70 -19.80
CA LYS A 8 -12.99 0.36 -20.40
C LYS A 8 -12.23 -0.60 -19.48
N LEU A 9 -11.20 -0.11 -18.77
CA LEU A 9 -10.37 -0.94 -17.90
C LEU A 9 -11.14 -1.46 -16.67
N PHE A 10 -11.88 -0.59 -15.98
CA PHE A 10 -12.69 -1.00 -14.82
C PHE A 10 -13.85 -1.94 -15.22
N SER A 11 -14.50 -1.67 -16.35
CA SER A 11 -15.53 -2.55 -16.90
C SER A 11 -15.01 -3.95 -17.17
N LYS A 12 -13.79 -4.07 -17.73
CA LYS A 12 -13.18 -5.35 -18.03
C LYS A 12 -12.78 -6.12 -16.76
N LEU A 13 -12.22 -5.42 -15.76
CA LEU A 13 -11.90 -6.02 -14.45
C LEU A 13 -13.17 -6.57 -13.77
N PHE A 14 -14.28 -5.85 -13.83
CA PHE A 14 -15.54 -6.32 -13.23
C PHE A 14 -16.13 -7.52 -13.95
N GLN A 15 -16.04 -7.56 -15.29
CA GLN A 15 -16.42 -8.75 -16.05
C GLN A 15 -15.54 -9.95 -15.68
N GLU A 16 -14.21 -9.78 -15.62
CA GLU A 16 -13.31 -10.88 -15.22
C GLU A 16 -13.59 -11.38 -13.79
N LEU A 17 -13.88 -10.48 -12.84
CA LEU A 17 -14.24 -10.87 -11.47
C LEU A 17 -15.60 -11.57 -11.38
N PHE A 18 -16.55 -11.18 -12.22
CA PHE A 18 -17.85 -11.84 -12.34
C PHE A 18 -17.68 -13.25 -12.91
N ASP A 19 -16.96 -13.37 -14.04
CA ASP A 19 -16.77 -14.62 -14.77
C ASP A 19 -15.95 -15.65 -13.96
N ARG A 20 -14.88 -15.21 -13.28
CA ARG A 20 -14.04 -16.11 -12.46
C ARG A 20 -14.72 -16.62 -11.20
N GLY A 21 -15.67 -15.86 -10.65
CA GLY A 21 -16.26 -16.15 -9.33
C GLY A 21 -17.73 -16.56 -9.36
N ASN A 22 -18.38 -16.55 -10.53
CA ASN A 22 -19.84 -16.71 -10.69
C ASN A 22 -20.64 -15.86 -9.67
N LEU A 23 -20.21 -14.62 -9.46
CA LEU A 23 -20.72 -13.76 -8.39
C LEU A 23 -22.03 -13.10 -8.82
N THR A 24 -23.02 -13.02 -7.93
CA THR A 24 -24.18 -12.14 -8.15
C THR A 24 -23.73 -10.67 -8.18
N ILE A 25 -24.52 -9.79 -8.80
CA ILE A 25 -24.27 -8.34 -8.83
C ILE A 25 -24.05 -7.78 -7.41
N ARG A 26 -24.80 -8.26 -6.42
CA ARG A 26 -24.64 -7.86 -5.01
C ARG A 26 -23.28 -8.28 -4.43
N GLN A 27 -22.84 -9.51 -4.71
CA GLN A 27 -21.54 -9.99 -4.24
C GLN A 27 -20.38 -9.26 -4.92
N LEU A 28 -20.51 -9.02 -6.23
CA LEU A 28 -19.54 -8.21 -6.99
C LEU A 28 -19.43 -6.80 -6.41
N ALA A 29 -20.57 -6.14 -6.16
CA ALA A 29 -20.60 -4.81 -5.55
C ALA A 29 -19.93 -4.77 -4.17
N LYS A 30 -20.22 -5.76 -3.30
CA LYS A 30 -19.57 -5.89 -1.98
C LYS A 30 -18.05 -6.06 -2.11
N LYS A 31 -17.59 -6.89 -3.03
CA LYS A 31 -16.16 -7.18 -3.24
C LYS A 31 -15.39 -5.96 -3.76
N ILE A 32 -16.00 -5.19 -4.67
CA ILE A 32 -15.39 -3.97 -5.23
C ILE A 32 -15.37 -2.84 -4.20
N ALA A 33 -16.45 -2.69 -3.43
CA ALA A 33 -16.61 -1.60 -2.48
C ALA A 33 -15.52 -1.57 -1.39
N GLY A 34 -15.07 -2.74 -0.92
CA GLY A 34 -14.07 -2.84 0.15
C GLY A 34 -12.63 -2.58 -0.30
N ALA A 35 -12.28 -2.87 -1.55
CA ALA A 35 -10.88 -2.91 -1.97
C ALA A 35 -10.50 -1.80 -2.95
N ARG A 36 -11.38 -1.40 -3.87
CA ARG A 36 -11.06 -0.51 -5.01
C ARG A 36 -9.73 -0.79 -5.74
N GLY A 37 -9.22 -2.03 -5.67
CA GLY A 37 -7.94 -2.45 -6.26
C GLY A 37 -6.76 -2.53 -5.27
N HIS A 38 -6.93 -2.13 -4.01
CA HIS A 38 -5.97 -2.37 -2.94
C HIS A 38 -6.01 -3.85 -2.52
N ARG A 39 -4.85 -4.39 -2.14
CA ARG A 39 -4.76 -5.70 -1.50
C ARG A 39 -5.42 -5.61 -0.12
N ILE A 40 -6.36 -6.50 0.15
CA ILE A 40 -6.92 -6.64 1.49
C ILE A 40 -6.23 -7.84 2.15
N ILE A 41 -5.71 -7.61 3.35
CA ILE A 41 -5.07 -8.63 4.18
C ILE A 41 -5.97 -8.86 5.39
N PHE A 42 -6.24 -10.13 5.69
CA PHE A 42 -6.95 -10.56 6.89
C PHE A 42 -6.17 -11.72 7.50
N GLY A 43 -6.02 -11.72 8.81
CA GLY A 43 -5.31 -12.76 9.53
C GLY A 43 -4.93 -12.33 10.94
N THR A 44 -4.21 -13.21 11.63
CA THR A 44 -3.48 -12.93 12.87
C THR A 44 -2.34 -11.94 12.63
N PRO A 45 -1.80 -11.29 13.68
CA PRO A 45 -0.65 -10.40 13.54
C PRO A 45 0.55 -11.06 12.82
N GLU A 46 0.82 -12.32 13.11
CA GLU A 46 1.87 -13.12 12.48
C GLU A 46 1.60 -13.35 10.99
N GLU A 47 0.39 -13.76 10.62
CA GLU A 47 0.00 -13.97 9.21
C GLU A 47 0.02 -12.66 8.40
N ILE A 48 -0.28 -11.53 9.03
CA ILE A 48 -0.15 -10.20 8.42
C ILE A 48 1.33 -9.88 8.21
N ALA A 49 2.18 -10.07 9.24
CA ALA A 49 3.61 -9.83 9.15
C ALA A 49 4.27 -10.71 8.07
N ASP A 50 3.92 -12.00 8.00
CA ASP A 50 4.42 -12.94 6.99
C ASP A 50 4.15 -12.45 5.56
N GLN A 51 2.95 -11.93 5.30
CA GLN A 51 2.59 -11.42 3.97
C GLN A 51 3.30 -10.12 3.61
N LEU A 52 3.51 -9.23 4.59
CA LEU A 52 4.28 -7.99 4.37
C LEU A 52 5.77 -8.28 4.17
N GLU A 53 6.30 -9.26 4.88
CA GLU A 53 7.67 -9.70 4.74
C GLU A 53 7.91 -10.40 3.38
N GLU A 54 7.00 -11.27 2.95
CA GLU A 54 7.08 -11.96 1.67
C GLU A 54 7.26 -10.96 0.51
N TRP A 55 6.44 -9.91 0.47
CA TRP A 55 6.49 -8.89 -0.58
C TRP A 55 7.77 -8.05 -0.54
N PHE A 56 8.25 -7.75 0.67
CA PHE A 56 9.50 -7.03 0.84
C PHE A 56 10.70 -7.85 0.32
N HIS A 57 10.83 -9.11 0.76
CA HIS A 57 11.94 -9.98 0.32
C HIS A 57 11.90 -10.34 -1.16
N GLN A 58 10.70 -10.38 -1.75
CA GLN A 58 10.52 -10.57 -3.19
C GLN A 58 10.81 -9.30 -4.01
N ASN A 59 11.24 -8.19 -3.38
CA ASN A 59 11.45 -6.88 -4.02
C ASN A 59 10.19 -6.38 -4.75
N ALA A 60 9.00 -6.72 -4.23
CA ALA A 60 7.73 -6.24 -4.78
C ALA A 60 7.44 -4.78 -4.37
N CYS A 61 8.01 -4.32 -3.26
CA CYS A 61 7.91 -2.94 -2.78
C CYS A 61 8.97 -2.60 -1.71
N ASP A 62 9.27 -1.31 -1.57
CA ASP A 62 10.13 -0.77 -0.49
C ASP A 62 9.35 -0.38 0.78
N GLY A 63 8.02 -0.39 0.71
CA GLY A 63 7.15 0.00 1.81
C GLY A 63 5.67 0.03 1.40
N TYR A 64 4.81 0.27 2.39
CA TYR A 64 3.36 0.13 2.25
C TYR A 64 2.62 1.43 2.53
N ASN A 65 1.58 1.68 1.74
CA ASN A 65 0.55 2.66 2.08
C ASN A 65 -0.62 1.91 2.73
N LEU A 66 -0.73 2.03 4.05
CA LEU A 66 -1.73 1.30 4.84
C LEU A 66 -3.05 2.07 4.88
N LEU A 67 -4.13 1.35 4.59
CA LEU A 67 -5.50 1.87 4.62
C LEU A 67 -6.32 1.03 5.59
N PHE A 68 -6.65 1.62 6.73
CA PHE A 68 -7.44 0.97 7.77
C PHE A 68 -8.94 1.20 7.53
N GLN A 69 -9.74 0.14 7.65
CA GLN A 69 -11.20 0.23 7.50
C GLN A 69 -11.85 0.98 8.67
N TYR A 70 -11.23 0.95 9.84
CA TYR A 70 -11.70 1.55 11.06
C TYR A 70 -10.53 2.20 11.81
N TYR A 71 -10.65 3.50 12.05
CA TYR A 71 -9.61 4.32 12.68
C TYR A 71 -10.19 4.96 13.95
N PRO A 72 -9.44 5.02 15.07
CA PRO A 72 -8.01 4.69 15.21
C PRO A 72 -7.72 3.22 15.55
N THR A 73 -8.70 2.44 15.98
CA THR A 73 -8.46 1.15 16.64
C THR A 73 -7.63 0.16 15.81
N LEU A 74 -7.91 -0.04 14.52
CA LEU A 74 -7.12 -0.99 13.72
C LEU A 74 -5.69 -0.49 13.47
N PHE A 75 -5.48 0.83 13.48
CA PHE A 75 -4.13 1.38 13.40
C PHE A 75 -3.36 1.08 14.69
N GLU A 76 -3.98 1.29 15.85
CA GLU A 76 -3.38 0.98 17.16
C GLU A 76 -3.06 -0.52 17.27
N GLU A 77 -4.02 -1.40 16.95
CA GLU A 77 -3.78 -2.85 16.95
C GLU A 77 -2.64 -3.26 16.00
N PHE A 78 -2.54 -2.63 14.82
CA PHE A 78 -1.43 -2.91 13.90
C PHE A 78 -0.08 -2.46 14.47
N VAL A 79 -0.04 -1.27 15.08
CA VAL A 79 1.18 -0.74 15.72
C VAL A 79 1.58 -1.61 16.91
N ASP A 80 0.64 -2.05 17.74
CA ASP A 80 0.92 -2.78 18.96
C ASP A 80 1.23 -4.26 18.72
N LEU A 81 0.64 -4.87 17.68
CA LEU A 81 0.74 -6.31 17.45
C LEU A 81 1.64 -6.69 16.27
N VAL A 82 1.65 -5.92 15.18
CA VAL A 82 2.35 -6.30 13.94
C VAL A 82 3.73 -5.65 13.86
N ILE A 83 3.86 -4.37 14.20
CA ILE A 83 5.15 -3.66 14.13
C ILE A 83 6.25 -4.35 14.97
N PRO A 84 6.01 -4.83 16.20
CA PRO A 84 7.04 -5.52 16.97
C PRO A 84 7.58 -6.77 16.27
N ILE A 85 6.70 -7.54 15.60
CA ILE A 85 7.09 -8.72 14.82
C ILE A 85 8.01 -8.32 13.67
N LEU A 86 7.63 -7.28 12.91
CA LEU A 86 8.44 -6.78 11.79
C LEU A 86 9.80 -6.24 12.26
N GLN A 87 9.85 -5.61 13.43
CA GLN A 87 11.09 -5.14 14.06
C GLN A 87 11.98 -6.29 14.55
N GLU A 88 11.40 -7.34 15.11
CA GLU A 88 12.11 -8.55 15.53
C GLU A 88 12.76 -9.25 14.33
N ARG A 89 12.02 -9.33 13.22
CA ARG A 89 12.49 -9.91 11.95
C ARG A 89 13.47 -9.02 11.17
N GLY A 90 13.70 -7.79 11.62
CA GLY A 90 14.66 -6.87 11.00
C GLY A 90 14.21 -6.26 9.67
N VAL A 91 12.91 -6.35 9.34
CA VAL A 91 12.32 -5.74 8.13
C VAL A 91 11.71 -4.37 8.40
N PHE A 92 11.69 -3.93 9.66
CA PHE A 92 11.26 -2.58 10.06
C PHE A 92 12.20 -1.97 11.09
N ARG A 93 12.37 -0.65 11.02
CA ARG A 93 13.26 0.10 11.93
C ARG A 93 12.73 0.09 13.37
N LYS A 94 13.64 0.09 14.34
CA LYS A 94 13.33 0.18 15.77
C LYS A 94 13.25 1.63 16.27
N ASP A 95 14.08 2.50 15.69
CA ASP A 95 14.13 3.92 15.99
C ASP A 95 14.21 4.76 14.71
N TYR A 96 13.93 6.05 14.83
CA TYR A 96 14.09 7.02 13.76
C TYR A 96 15.53 7.53 13.68
N GLU A 97 16.12 7.49 12.49
CA GLU A 97 17.46 8.00 12.24
C GLU A 97 17.42 9.36 11.53
N GLY A 98 18.01 10.39 12.12
CA GLY A 98 17.99 11.74 11.60
C GLY A 98 16.81 12.58 12.10
N SER A 99 16.60 13.73 11.46
CA SER A 99 15.65 14.77 11.85
C SER A 99 14.61 15.09 10.77
N THR A 100 14.78 14.53 9.56
CA THR A 100 13.93 14.80 8.42
C THR A 100 13.40 13.51 7.80
N LEU A 101 12.22 13.59 7.16
CA LEU A 101 11.66 12.47 6.40
C LEU A 101 12.63 11.95 5.33
N ARG A 102 13.41 12.83 4.71
CA ARG A 102 14.42 12.44 3.71
C ARG A 102 15.48 11.51 4.31
N GLU A 103 15.99 11.85 5.49
CA GLU A 103 16.98 11.05 6.21
C GLU A 103 16.38 9.70 6.61
N HIS A 104 15.15 9.67 7.11
CA HIS A 104 14.44 8.43 7.46
C HIS A 104 14.19 7.49 6.26
N LEU A 105 14.20 8.02 5.03
CA LEU A 105 14.05 7.27 3.79
C LEU A 105 15.39 6.91 3.13
N GLY A 106 16.53 7.27 3.74
CA GLY A 106 17.86 7.00 3.18
C GLY A 106 18.15 7.76 1.87
N LEU A 107 17.45 8.87 1.63
CA LEU A 107 17.55 9.62 0.37
C LEU A 107 18.66 10.66 0.44
N GLU A 108 19.51 10.71 -0.58
CA GLU A 108 20.53 11.74 -0.70
C GLU A 108 19.92 13.15 -0.76
N LYS A 109 20.65 14.12 -0.20
CA LYS A 109 20.31 15.53 -0.33
C LYS A 109 20.62 15.96 -1.75
N THR A 110 19.60 16.00 -2.61
CA THR A 110 19.76 16.58 -3.93
C THR A 110 20.11 18.06 -3.80
N PRO A 111 21.12 18.56 -4.55
CA PRO A 111 21.38 19.99 -4.60
C PRO A 111 20.12 20.70 -5.10
N PHE A 112 19.84 21.87 -4.53
CA PHE A 112 18.68 22.67 -4.88
C PHE A 112 18.63 22.86 -6.40
N ARG A 113 17.55 22.42 -7.05
CA ARG A 113 17.41 22.56 -8.49
C ARG A 113 17.22 24.05 -8.76
N ASP A 114 18.13 24.65 -9.51
CA ASP A 114 18.10 26.07 -9.84
C ASP A 114 16.82 26.40 -10.64
N TYR A 115 15.78 26.86 -9.93
CA TYR A 115 14.44 27.09 -10.49
C TYR A 115 14.44 28.20 -11.56
N GLU A 116 15.43 29.10 -11.54
CA GLU A 116 15.68 30.11 -12.57
C GLU A 116 15.94 29.48 -13.95
N LYS A 117 16.55 28.27 -14.01
CA LYS A 117 16.79 27.54 -15.26
C LYS A 117 15.57 26.83 -15.82
N ILE A 118 14.52 26.65 -15.03
CA ILE A 118 13.29 25.94 -15.43
C ILE A 118 12.26 26.92 -15.99
N LEU A 119 12.18 28.14 -15.44
CA LEU A 119 11.22 29.15 -15.89
C LEU A 119 11.65 29.85 -17.20
N ASN A 120 12.93 29.78 -17.56
CA ASN A 120 13.49 30.36 -18.79
C ASN A 120 13.69 29.34 -19.92
N ARG A 121 12.94 28.22 -19.92
CA ARG A 121 12.88 27.22 -21.01
C ARG A 121 11.45 27.07 -21.50
#